data_AF-A0A833G034-F1
#
_entry.id   AF-A0A833G034-F1
#
_cell.length_a   1.000
_cell.length_b   1.000
_cell.length_c   1.000
_cell.angle_alpha   90.00
_cell.angle_beta   90.00
_cell.angle_gamma   90.00
#
_symmetry.space_group_name_H-M   'P 1'
#
loop_
_entity.id
_entity.type
_entity.pdbx_description
1 polymer ?
#
loop_
_entity_poly.entity_id
_entity_poly.type
_entity_poly.pdbx_seq_one_letter_code
_entity_poly.pdbx_strand_id
1 'polypeptide(L)'
;MSLYSHRRRVNVVATALCWTGTAFGLSWLVLILGALIWEGASGLSPAVFTEMTPPPGSSGGLLNAIAGSLVMTVICVLLGTPLGMLAGTFMAEYGRYSKLATVVR
;
A
#
# COMPACT_ATOMS: atom_id res chain seq x y z
N MET A 1 25.81 -19.96 32.09
CA MET A 1 24.40 -20.23 31.72
C MET A 1 23.47 -18.99 31.75
N SER A 2 23.86 -17.81 32.27
CA SER A 2 22.97 -16.64 32.40
C SER A 2 22.76 -15.78 31.13
N LEU A 3 23.74 -15.71 30.23
CA LEU A 3 23.64 -14.92 28.99
C LEU A 3 22.62 -15.52 27.99
N TYR A 4 22.53 -16.85 27.95
CA TYR A 4 21.58 -17.55 27.08
C TYR A 4 20.12 -17.30 27.51
N SER A 5 19.85 -17.31 28.81
CA SER A 5 18.50 -17.02 29.34
C SER A 5 18.05 -15.58 29.06
N HIS A 6 18.96 -14.60 29.11
CA HIS A 6 18.64 -13.22 28.78
C HIS A 6 18.29 -13.06 27.29
N ARG A 7 19.11 -13.62 26.38
CA ARG A 7 18.85 -13.58 24.93
C ARG A 7 17.55 -14.30 24.56
N ARG A 8 17.22 -15.40 25.24
CA ARG A 8 15.96 -16.13 25.02
C ARG A 8 14.74 -15.30 25.46
N ARG A 9 14.81 -14.59 26.59
CA ARG A 9 13.71 -13.71 27.06
C ARG A 9 13.50 -12.54 26.10
N VAL A 10 14.57 -11.87 25.68
CA VAL A 10 14.50 -10.77 24.70
C VAL A 10 13.91 -11.26 23.38
N ASN A 11 14.31 -12.43 22.89
CA ASN A 11 13.77 -12.98 21.65
C ASN A 11 12.26 -13.28 21.73
N VAL A 12 11.81 -13.85 22.85
CA VAL A 12 10.38 -14.12 23.09
C VAL A 12 9.58 -12.83 23.17
N VAL A 13 10.08 -11.82 23.90
CA VAL A 13 9.42 -10.51 24.01
C VAL A 13 9.36 -9.82 22.65
N ALA A 14 10.47 -9.78 21.90
CA ALA A 14 10.51 -9.19 20.57
C ALA A 14 9.54 -9.88 19.61
N THR A 15 9.51 -11.22 19.62
CA THR A 15 8.62 -12.00 18.76
C THR A 15 7.15 -11.76 19.15
N ALA A 16 6.83 -11.76 20.44
CA ALA A 16 5.48 -11.46 20.92
C ALA A 16 5.03 -10.05 20.52
N LEU A 17 5.91 -9.05 20.61
CA LEU A 17 5.64 -7.68 20.16
C LEU A 17 5.31 -7.64 18.67
N CYS A 18 6.08 -8.32 17.82
CA CYS A 18 5.79 -8.43 16.39
C CYS A 18 4.40 -9.05 16.15
N TRP A 19 4.10 -10.19 16.80
CA TRP A 19 2.79 -10.83 16.68
C TRP A 19 1.64 -9.91 17.11
N THR A 20 1.79 -9.20 18.23
CA THR A 20 0.77 -8.26 18.69
C THR A 20 0.60 -7.07 17.74
N GLY A 21 1.69 -6.53 17.20
CA GLY A 21 1.63 -5.44 16.23
C GLY A 21 0.94 -5.87 14.93
N THR A 22 1.28 -7.05 14.42
CA THR A 22 0.62 -7.62 13.23
C THR A 22 -0.85 -7.89 13.50
N ALA A 23 -1.20 -8.52 14.63
CA ALA A 23 -2.59 -8.80 14.98
C ALA A 23 -3.42 -7.51 15.12
N PHE A 24 -2.84 -6.47 15.72
CA PHE A 24 -3.49 -5.16 15.86
C PHE A 24 -3.76 -4.52 14.49
N GLY A 25 -2.74 -4.47 13.61
CA GLY A 25 -2.91 -3.93 12.26
C GLY A 25 -3.90 -4.73 11.42
N LEU A 26 -3.82 -6.06 11.48
CA LEU A 26 -4.72 -6.96 10.74
C LEU A 26 -6.17 -6.85 11.23
N SER A 27 -6.38 -6.67 12.54
CA SER A 27 -7.71 -6.44 13.12
C SER A 27 -8.36 -5.21 12.50
N TRP A 28 -7.62 -4.09 12.43
CA TRP A 28 -8.16 -2.86 11.85
C TRP A 28 -8.41 -2.98 10.34
N LEU A 29 -7.53 -3.68 9.63
CA LEU A 29 -7.73 -3.98 8.20
C LEU A 29 -9.01 -4.77 7.97
N VAL A 30 -9.25 -5.82 8.77
CA VAL A 30 -10.46 -6.64 8.67
C VAL A 30 -11.70 -5.81 9.00
N LEU A 31 -11.65 -4.93 10.00
CA LEU A 31 -12.76 -4.03 10.34
C LEU A 31 -13.11 -3.08 9.19
N ILE A 32 -12.11 -2.41 8.62
CA ILE A 32 -12.33 -1.48 7.49
C ILE A 32 -12.83 -2.24 6.26
N LEU A 33 -12.22 -3.40 5.95
CA LEU A 33 -12.62 -4.20 4.79
C LEU A 33 -14.05 -4.73 4.98
N GLY A 34 -14.40 -5.17 6.18
CA GLY A 34 -15.75 -5.61 6.52
C GLY A 34 -16.79 -4.50 6.37
N ALA A 35 -16.50 -3.30 6.90
CA ALA A 35 -17.36 -2.13 6.75
C ALA A 35 -17.50 -1.71 5.27
N LEU A 36 -16.39 -1.74 4.52
CA LEU A 36 -16.37 -1.44 3.09
C LEU A 36 -17.22 -2.42 2.28
N ILE A 37 -17.12 -3.73 2.57
CA ILE A 37 -17.94 -4.74 1.88
C ILE A 37 -19.41 -4.55 2.22
N TRP A 38 -19.74 -4.32 3.50
CA TRP A 38 -21.12 -4.13 3.95
C TRP A 38 -21.78 -2.92 3.27
N GLU A 39 -21.14 -1.76 3.34
CA GLU A 39 -21.67 -0.51 2.79
C GLU A 39 -21.54 -0.44 1.26
N GLY A 40 -20.42 -0.95 0.73
CA GLY A 40 -20.10 -0.94 -0.68
C GLY A 40 -20.93 -1.92 -1.50
N ALA A 41 -21.28 -3.09 -0.95
CA ALA A 41 -22.14 -4.04 -1.64
C ALA A 41 -23.56 -3.49 -1.85
N SER A 42 -24.12 -2.77 -0.87
CA SER A 42 -25.41 -2.08 -1.02
C SER A 42 -25.36 -0.92 -2.01
N GLY A 43 -24.19 -0.31 -2.22
CA GLY A 43 -23.98 0.78 -3.17
C GLY A 43 -23.62 0.33 -4.60
N LEU A 44 -23.38 -0.96 -4.83
CA LEU A 44 -22.91 -1.47 -6.11
C LEU A 44 -24.06 -1.56 -7.13
N SER A 45 -24.25 -0.50 -7.91
CA SER A 45 -25.21 -0.45 -9.00
C SER A 45 -24.53 -0.10 -10.34
N PRO A 46 -25.12 -0.45 -11.49
CA PRO A 46 -24.57 -0.05 -12.80
C PRO A 46 -24.41 1.47 -12.95
N ALA A 47 -25.21 2.26 -12.22
CA ALA A 47 -25.11 3.72 -12.16
C ALA A 47 -23.74 4.19 -11.62
N VAL A 48 -23.06 3.38 -10.80
CA VAL A 48 -21.70 3.68 -10.30
C VAL A 48 -20.70 3.85 -11.45
N PHE A 49 -20.88 3.12 -12.55
CA PHE A 49 -19.95 3.17 -13.67
C PHE A 49 -20.35 4.19 -14.72
N THR A 50 -21.64 4.52 -14.85
CA THR A 50 -22.14 5.40 -15.93
C THR A 50 -22.38 6.82 -15.49
N GLU A 51 -22.63 7.08 -14.20
CA GLU A 51 -22.97 8.42 -13.72
C GLU A 51 -21.76 9.17 -13.14
N MET A 52 -21.80 10.49 -13.29
CA MET A 52 -20.81 11.38 -12.69
C MET A 52 -21.03 11.46 -11.17
N THR A 53 -19.95 11.68 -10.43
CA THR A 53 -19.98 11.83 -8.98
C THR A 53 -20.78 13.08 -8.59
N PRO A 54 -21.96 12.92 -7.97
CA PRO A 54 -22.77 14.05 -7.56
C PRO A 54 -22.23 14.65 -6.25
N PRO A 55 -22.78 15.80 -5.82
CA PRO A 55 -22.48 16.38 -4.51
C PRO A 55 -22.78 15.40 -3.35
N PRO A 56 -22.11 15.54 -2.19
CA PRO A 56 -22.29 14.65 -1.05
C PRO A 56 -23.75 14.61 -0.59
N GLY A 57 -24.30 13.39 -0.46
CA GLY A 57 -25.70 13.15 -0.05
C GLY A 57 -26.68 12.84 -1.19
N SER A 58 -26.23 12.79 -2.45
CA SER A 58 -27.03 12.37 -3.61
C SER A 58 -26.56 11.03 -4.17
N SER A 59 -27.49 10.23 -4.69
CA SER A 59 -27.18 9.02 -5.47
C SER A 59 -26.53 9.40 -6.80
N GLY A 60 -25.37 8.85 -7.10
CA GLY A 60 -24.73 8.95 -8.41
C GLY A 60 -23.41 8.19 -8.42
N GLY A 61 -22.66 8.30 -9.52
CA GLY A 61 -21.59 7.33 -9.82
C GLY A 61 -20.16 7.77 -9.52
N LEU A 62 -19.20 6.92 -9.89
CA LEU A 62 -17.76 7.10 -9.68
C LEU A 62 -17.02 7.30 -11.01
N LEU A 63 -17.71 7.62 -12.11
CA LEU A 63 -17.13 7.70 -13.45
C LEU A 63 -15.89 8.61 -13.52
N ASN A 64 -15.97 9.81 -12.94
CA ASN A 64 -14.85 10.77 -12.95
C ASN A 64 -13.65 10.27 -12.13
N ALA A 65 -13.90 9.60 -11.01
CA ALA A 65 -12.84 9.03 -10.18
C ALA A 65 -12.13 7.88 -10.92
N ILE A 66 -12.89 6.98 -11.56
CA ILE A 66 -12.34 5.86 -12.34
C ILE A 66 -11.52 6.39 -13.52
N ALA A 67 -12.09 7.32 -14.31
CA ALA A 67 -11.39 7.89 -15.46
C ALA A 67 -10.12 8.65 -15.04
N GLY A 68 -10.20 9.46 -13.97
CA GLY A 68 -9.06 10.18 -13.42
C GLY A 68 -7.96 9.23 -12.95
N SER A 69 -8.29 8.18 -12.20
CA SER A 69 -7.34 7.15 -11.77
C SER A 69 -6.70 6.42 -12.94
N LEU A 70 -7.45 6.11 -14.00
CA LEU A 70 -6.90 5.46 -15.19
C LEU A 70 -5.88 6.34 -15.91
N VAL A 71 -6.23 7.61 -16.15
CA VAL A 71 -5.32 8.59 -16.78
C VAL A 71 -4.07 8.79 -15.92
N MET A 72 -4.24 8.97 -14.61
CA MET A 72 -3.12 9.14 -13.68
C MET A 72 -2.21 7.92 -13.68
N THR A 73 -2.78 6.71 -13.64
CA THR A 73 -2.01 5.45 -13.66
C THR A 73 -1.22 5.33 -14.96
N VAL A 74 -1.82 5.60 -16.11
CA VAL A 74 -1.13 5.52 -17.41
C VAL A 74 0.04 6.49 -17.46
N ILE A 75 -0.15 7.74 -17.03
CA ILE A 75 0.92 8.73 -16.99
C ILE A 75 2.02 8.30 -16.02
N CYS A 76 1.65 7.85 -14.82
CA CYS A 76 2.60 7.37 -13.82
C CYS A 76 3.39 6.16 -14.31
N VAL A 77 2.77 5.22 -15.01
CA VAL A 77 3.46 4.05 -15.58
C VAL A 77 4.40 4.48 -16.70
N LEU A 78 3.95 5.34 -17.62
CA LEU A 78 4.76 5.79 -18.76
C LEU A 78 5.99 6.59 -18.34
N LEU A 79 5.90 7.37 -17.25
CA LEU A 79 7.02 8.19 -16.77
C LEU A 79 7.81 7.50 -15.66
N GLY A 80 7.13 6.92 -14.68
CA GLY A 80 7.73 6.30 -13.50
C GLY A 80 8.46 4.98 -13.82
N THR A 81 7.91 4.16 -14.72
CA THR A 81 8.55 2.88 -15.08
C THR A 81 9.92 3.07 -15.75
N PRO A 82 10.09 3.89 -16.80
CA PRO A 82 11.41 4.06 -17.40
C PRO A 82 12.39 4.73 -16.45
N LEU A 83 11.96 5.73 -15.66
CA LEU A 83 12.82 6.36 -14.66
C LEU A 83 13.27 5.37 -13.58
N GLY A 84 12.34 4.55 -13.07
CA GLY A 84 12.62 3.50 -12.09
C GLY A 84 13.56 2.43 -12.65
N MET A 85 13.33 1.99 -13.90
CA MET A 85 14.22 1.03 -14.56
C MET A 85 15.62 1.60 -14.78
N LEU A 86 15.76 2.84 -15.28
CA LEU A 86 17.06 3.48 -15.49
C LEU A 86 17.82 3.69 -14.18
N ALA A 87 17.14 4.12 -13.12
CA ALA A 87 17.74 4.23 -11.79
C ALA A 87 18.15 2.85 -11.25
N GLY A 88 17.30 1.83 -11.45
CA GLY A 88 17.57 0.46 -11.06
C GLY A 88 18.78 -0.13 -11.78
N THR A 89 18.88 0.02 -13.10
CA THR A 89 20.01 -0.46 -13.88
C THR A 89 21.29 0.29 -13.56
N PHE A 90 21.24 1.62 -13.38
CA PHE A 90 22.40 2.40 -12.95
C PHE A 90 22.93 1.93 -11.58
N MET A 91 22.05 1.66 -10.61
CA MET A 91 22.46 1.12 -9.31
C MET A 91 22.99 -0.31 -9.41
N ALA A 92 22.42 -1.15 -10.28
CA ALA A 92 22.90 -2.52 -10.48
C ALA A 92 24.32 -2.57 -11.09
N GLU A 93 24.64 -1.63 -12.00
CA GLU A 93 25.89 -1.65 -12.76
C GLU A 93 26.99 -0.76 -12.14
N TYR A 94 26.64 0.45 -11.66
CA TYR A 94 27.59 1.43 -11.13
C TYR A 94 27.51 1.61 -9.60
N GLY A 95 26.56 0.95 -8.92
CA GLY A 95 26.31 1.14 -7.49
C GLY A 95 27.40 0.57 -6.56
N ARG A 96 28.41 -0.11 -7.09
CA ARG A 96 29.46 -0.75 -6.27
C ARG A 96 30.47 0.25 -5.66
N TYR A 97 30.59 1.46 -6.23
CA TYR A 97 31.54 2.49 -5.75
C TYR A 97 30.96 3.92 -5.63
N SER A 98 29.69 4.15 -5.95
CA SER A 98 29.09 5.49 -5.89
C SER A 98 28.47 5.78 -4.51
N LYS A 99 28.76 6.96 -3.93
CA LYS A 99 28.18 7.40 -2.64
C LYS A 99 26.65 7.47 -2.66
N LEU A 100 26.05 7.63 -3.84
CA LEU A 100 24.59 7.67 -4.02
C LEU A 100 23.95 6.29 -3.82
N ALA A 101 24.62 5.21 -4.20
CA ALA A 101 24.11 3.85 -3.99
C ALA A 101 24.08 3.45 -2.50
N THR A 102 24.95 4.01 -1.67
CA THR A 102 24.93 3.78 -0.20
C THR A 102 23.77 4.51 0.49
N VAL A 103 23.30 5.64 -0.05
CA VAL A 103 22.20 6.44 0.54
C VAL A 103 20.81 5.91 0.17
N VAL A 104 20.70 5.26 -1.00
CA VAL A 104 19.42 4.75 -1.53
C VAL A 104 19.12 3.31 -1.09
N ARG A 105 20.11 2.55 -0.62
CA ARG A 105 19.93 1.19 -0.05
C ARG A 105 19.38 1.23 1.37
#